data_AF-A0A842LTX6-F1
#
_entry.id   AF-A0A842LTX6-F1
#
_cell.length_a   1.000
_cell.length_b   1.000
_cell.length_c   1.000
_cell.angle_alpha   90.00
_cell.angle_beta   90.00
_cell.angle_gamma   90.00
#
_symmetry.space_group_name_H-M   'P 1'
#
loop_
_entity.id
_entity.type
_entity.pdbx_description
1 polymer ?
#
loop_
_entity_poly.entity_id
_entity_poly.type
_entity_poly.pdbx_seq_one_letter_code
_entity_poly.pdbx_strand_id
1 'polypeptide(L)' 'MKRKDFPSWKVKQVYLAQEGACPRCGSSLEYGFHRNHKDGNSANNEIDNLKLLCVECHRDTLGASITEHRKQEGKSP' A
#
# COMPACT_ATOMS: atom_id res chain seq x y z
N MET A 1 -2.44 3.26 -18.67
CA MET A 1 -2.21 1.88 -18.17
C MET A 1 -3.20 1.60 -17.05
N LYS A 2 -3.93 0.49 -17.07
CA LYS A 2 -4.95 0.18 -16.04
C LYS A 2 -4.23 -0.32 -14.78
N ARG A 3 -4.34 0.39 -13.66
CA ARG A 3 -3.77 0.00 -12.36
C ARG A 3 -4.33 -1.38 -11.97
N LYS A 4 -3.45 -2.33 -11.64
CA LYS A 4 -3.86 -3.64 -11.15
C LYS A 4 -3.87 -3.60 -9.63
N ASP A 5 -4.99 -4.01 -9.04
CA ASP A 5 -5.03 -4.16 -7.60
C ASP A 5 -4.34 -5.47 -7.18
N PHE A 6 -3.86 -5.53 -5.94
CA PHE A 6 -3.31 -6.74 -5.37
C PHE A 6 -4.44 -7.67 -4.92
N PRO A 7 -4.42 -8.97 -5.29
CA PRO A 7 -5.33 -9.96 -4.73
C PRO A 7 -5.27 -9.98 -3.20
N SER A 8 -6.41 -10.20 -2.55
CA SER A 8 -6.54 -10.21 -1.08
C SER A 8 -5.57 -11.18 -0.39
N TRP A 9 -5.28 -12.32 -1.02
CA TRP A 9 -4.32 -13.30 -0.47
C TRP A 9 -2.89 -12.75 -0.41
N LYS A 10 -2.44 -11.96 -1.41
CA LYS A 10 -1.11 -11.31 -1.38
C LYS A 10 -1.05 -10.28 -0.25
N VAL A 11 -2.14 -9.51 -0.09
CA VAL A 11 -2.28 -8.53 0.99
C VAL A 11 -2.19 -9.20 2.36
N LYS A 12 -2.93 -10.30 2.58
CA LYS A 12 -2.89 -11.07 3.83
C LYS A 12 -1.50 -11.64 4.11
N GLN A 13 -0.84 -12.21 3.09
CA GLN A 13 0.49 -12.77 3.24
C GLN A 13 1.52 -11.70 3.63
N VAL A 14 1.48 -10.52 3.00
CA VAL A 14 2.37 -9.41 3.36
C VAL A 14 2.05 -8.85 4.75
N TYR A 15 0.77 -8.77 5.14
CA TYR A 15 0.39 -8.35 6.49
C TYR A 15 1.02 -9.26 7.56
N LEU A 16 0.92 -10.58 7.37
CA LEU A 16 1.53 -11.56 8.28
C LEU A 16 3.06 -11.46 8.28
N ALA A 17 3.68 -11.31 7.10
CA ALA A 17 5.14 -11.17 6.98
C ALA A 17 5.68 -9.86 7.58
N GLN A 18 4.85 -8.81 7.66
CA GLN A 18 5.16 -7.56 8.34
C GLN A 18 4.75 -7.57 9.82
N GLU A 19 4.26 -8.70 10.34
CA GLU A 19 3.78 -8.84 11.72
C GLU A 19 2.71 -7.81 12.09
N GLY A 20 1.88 -7.40 11.12
CA GLY A 20 0.88 -6.36 11.30
C GLY A 20 1.44 -4.96 11.60
N ALA A 21 2.73 -4.71 11.34
CA ALA A 21 3.39 -3.42 11.58
C ALA A 21 3.82 -2.73 10.28
N CYS A 22 3.84 -1.39 10.31
CA CYS A 22 4.38 -0.58 9.23
C CYS A 22 5.91 -0.76 9.16
N PRO A 23 6.49 -1.21 8.03
CA PRO A 23 7.92 -1.50 7.93
C PRO A 23 8.79 -0.23 7.93
N ARG A 24 8.18 0.96 7.85
CA ARG A 24 8.88 2.25 7.89
C ARG A 24 8.95 2.85 9.29
N CYS A 25 7.87 2.79 10.07
CA CYS A 25 7.76 3.48 11.35
C CYS A 25 7.37 2.58 12.54
N GLY A 26 7.08 1.30 12.31
CA GLY A 26 6.69 0.34 13.35
C GLY A 26 5.26 0.47 13.86
N SER A 27 4.48 1.46 13.41
CA SER A 27 3.08 1.61 13.84
C SER A 27 2.23 0.40 13.45
N SER A 28 1.29 0.01 14.32
CA SER A 28 0.31 -1.03 14.03
C SER A 28 -0.51 -0.71 12.77
N LEU A 29 -0.77 -1.72 11.96
CA LEU A 29 -1.63 -1.69 10.78
C LEU A 29 -3.03 -2.25 11.05
N GLU A 30 -3.33 -2.65 12.30
CA GLU A 30 -4.60 -3.25 12.70
C GLU A 30 -5.81 -2.36 12.37
N TYR A 31 -5.66 -1.04 12.56
CA TYR A 31 -6.72 -0.06 12.31
C TYR A 31 -6.80 0.43 10.85
N GLY A 32 -5.95 -0.11 9.97
CA GLY A 32 -5.94 0.23 8.56
C GLY A 32 -4.54 0.42 7.99
N PHE A 33 -4.43 0.16 6.69
CA PHE A 33 -3.20 0.27 5.93
C PHE A 33 -3.46 0.54 4.45
N HIS A 34 -2.45 1.03 3.75
CA HIS A 34 -2.47 1.28 2.32
C HIS A 34 -1.51 0.35 1.58
N ARG A 35 -1.93 -0.09 0.39
CA ARG A 35 -1.16 -0.98 -0.49
C ARG A 35 -0.26 -0.14 -1.38
N ASN A 36 1.05 -0.23 -1.15
CA ASN A 36 2.05 0.52 -1.89
C ASN A 36 2.88 -0.39 -2.79
N HIS A 37 3.03 0.00 -4.06
CA HIS A 37 3.98 -0.60 -4.99
C HIS A 37 5.38 -0.06 -4.70
N LYS A 38 6.36 -0.92 -4.39
CA LYS A 38 7.72 -0.52 -4.00
C LYS A 38 8.44 0.21 -5.13
N ASP A 39 8.22 -0.21 -6.37
CA ASP A 39 8.82 0.37 -7.59
C ASP A 39 8.05 1.56 -8.18
N GLY A 40 6.89 1.92 -7.60
CA GLY A 40 6.00 2.95 -8.14
C GLY A 40 5.23 2.56 -9.42
N ASN A 41 5.48 1.39 -9.99
CA ASN A 41 4.80 0.89 -11.17
C ASN A 41 3.49 0.18 -10.79
N SER A 42 2.38 0.90 -10.97
CA SER A 42 1.03 0.44 -10.63
C SER A 42 0.48 -0.74 -11.47
N ALA A 43 1.24 -1.23 -12.45
CA ALA A 43 0.91 -2.47 -13.18
C ALA A 43 1.68 -3.70 -12.70
N ASN A 44 2.73 -3.52 -11.87
CA ASN A 44 3.52 -4.60 -11.31
C ASN A 44 2.88 -5.11 -10.01
N ASN A 45 1.99 -6.08 -10.12
CA ASN A 45 1.27 -6.65 -8.99
C ASN A 45 1.95 -7.89 -8.38
N GLU A 46 3.26 -8.05 -8.59
CA GLU A 46 4.05 -9.11 -7.93
C GLU A 46 4.08 -8.92 -6.41
N ILE A 47 4.09 -10.03 -5.67
CA ILE A 47 4.01 -9.97 -4.20
C ILE A 47 5.22 -9.25 -3.61
N ASP A 48 6.40 -9.44 -4.20
CA ASP A 48 7.63 -8.78 -3.76
C ASP A 48 7.60 -7.27 -4.01
N ASN A 49 6.72 -6.80 -4.91
CA ASN A 49 6.49 -5.38 -5.14
C ASN A 49 5.45 -4.77 -4.18
N LEU A 50 4.75 -5.58 -3.38
CA LEU A 50 3.78 -5.10 -2.39
C LEU A 50 4.47 -4.79 -1.05
N LYS A 51 4.16 -3.63 -0.49
CA LYS A 51 4.32 -3.36 0.95
C LYS A 51 3.06 -2.68 1.51
N LEU A 52 2.74 -2.94 2.77
CA LEU A 52 1.65 -2.26 3.46
C LEU A 52 2.22 -1.15 4.33
N LEU A 53 1.71 0.06 4.16
CA LEU A 53 2.14 1.25 4.91
C LEU A 53 0.96 1.83 5.70
N CYS A 54 1.25 2.41 6.86
CA CYS A 54 0.28 3.28 7.53
C CYS A 54 -0.01 4.51 6.66
N VAL A 55 -1.14 5.19 6.92
CA VAL A 55 -1.59 6.36 6.14
C VAL A 55 -0.53 7.46 6.03
N GLU A 56 0.16 7.76 7.14
CA GLU A 56 1.18 8.82 7.16
C GLU A 56 2.40 8.42 6.31
N CYS A 57 2.96 7.23 6.54
CA CYS A 57 4.10 6.74 5.75
C CYS A 57 3.75 6.52 4.28
N HIS A 58 2.50 6.21 3.96
CA HIS A 58 2.02 6.10 2.60
C HIS A 58 1.95 7.46 1.92
N ARG A 59 1.43 8.49 2.59
CA ARG A 59 1.40 9.86 2.03
C ARG A 59 2.80 10.37 1.70
N ASP A 60 3.79 10.05 2.53
CA ASP A 60 5.19 10.39 2.28
C ASP A 60 5.76 9.78 0.99
N THR A 61 5.20 8.69 0.48
CA THR A 61 5.65 8.10 -0.81
C THR A 61 5.04 8.79 -2.02
N LEU A 62 4.02 9.65 -1.85
CA LEU A 62 3.27 10.22 -2.96
C LEU A 62 3.84 11.54 -3.49
N GLY A 63 4.61 12.28 -2.69
CA GLY A 63 5.21 13.56 -3.09
C GLY A 63 4.20 14.49 -3.79
N ALA A 64 4.56 15.03 -4.95
CA ALA A 64 3.70 15.93 -5.75
C ALA A 64 2.46 15.23 -6.37
N SER A 65 2.40 13.90 -6.37
CA SER A 65 1.31 13.12 -6.98
C SER A 65 0.13 12.87 -6.04
N ILE A 66 0.12 13.48 -4.85
CA ILE A 66 -0.91 13.27 -3.82
C ILE A 66 -2.33 13.61 -4.29
N THR A 67 -2.48 14.62 -5.15
CA THR A 67 -3.79 15.08 -5.66
C THR A 67 -4.46 14.03 -6.55
N GLU A 68 -3.68 13.33 -7.37
CA GLU A 68 -4.21 12.27 -8.23
C GLU A 68 -4.45 10.97 -7.45
N HIS A 69 -3.61 10.71 -6.45
CA HIS A 69 -3.76 9.56 -5.57
C HIS A 69 -5.02 9.63 -4.69
N ARG A 70 -5.33 10.78 -4.08
CA ARG A 70 -6.51 10.96 -3.21
C ARG A 70 -7.83 10.65 -3.90
N LYS A 71 -7.95 10.94 -5.20
CA LYS A 71 -9.14 10.58 -6.00
C LYS A 71 -9.39 9.07 -6.07
N GLN A 72 -8.37 8.26 -5.79
CA GLN A 72 -8.39 6.81 -5.91
C GLN A 72 -8.58 6.12 -4.55
N GLU A 73 -8.22 6.76 -3.43
CA GLU A 73 -8.37 6.20 -2.07
C GLU A 73 -9.83 6.17 -1.58
N GLY A 74 -10.72 7.02 -2.11
CA GLY A 74 -12.14 7.07 -1.74
C GLY A 74 -13.01 5.92 -2.26
N LYS A 75 -12.44 4.81 -2.73
CA LYS A 75 -13.16 3.70 -3.37
C LYS A 75 -12.87 2.30 -2.80
N SER A 76 -12.06 2.19 -1.74
CA SER A 76 -11.82 0.89 -1.11
C SER A 76 -12.75 0.75 0.11
N PRO A 77 -13.70 -0.20 0.12
CA PRO A 77 -14.50 -0.53 1.30
C PRO A 77 -13.66 -1.12 2.42
#